data_AF-A0A2H0QGV6-F1
#
_entry.id   AF-A0A2H0QGV6-F1
#
_cell.length_a   1.000
_cell.length_b   1.000
_cell.length_c   1.000
_cell.angle_alpha   90.00
_cell.angle_beta   90.00
_cell.angle_gamma   90.00
#
_symmetry.space_group_name_H-M   'P 1'
#
loop_
_entity.id
_entity.type
_entity.pdbx_description
1 polymer ?
#
loop_
_entity_poly.entity_id
_entity_poly.type
_entity_poly.pdbx_seq_one_letter_code
_entity_poly.pdbx_strand_id
1 'polypeptide(L)'
;MSFLPGFNFEQRLFFPQQPVNNLISEEFDYLILLLEYEALATDRVFDQDYLSYLKKIKEDDVIISSSKDGSHYWWGEITDIELSQKINSKIFSHQVAKNFDLVPESCRLIENAFDFKNHIQQYKEYHRWVVKSPYSFSGLGNKVFDSTHLPQLEWNEPVLLEPWFNRTLDIGMTYLKQSRFQDYFGVQNLNDPQGRFKGALIQPFMPEVEELHGKLKPALHYLSTLSPENNLQIDAFYYLEEGERKIYPLVEINCRKTMGWVTWSLWKKFGTQNIGVFLMWPTSALKKSESWKSFENSIGDQMWTKNTAKGFLPLSPLDRKFMTFFLVESNIKQAQNQIVELWNKLSKKESPLPLEFMIYF
;
A
#
# COMPACT_ATOMS: atom_id res chain seq x y z
N MET A 1 6.42 12.30 23.82
CA MET A 1 6.93 11.36 22.80
C MET A 1 6.38 11.82 21.46
N SER A 2 7.16 11.70 20.38
CA SER A 2 6.80 12.18 19.04
C SER A 2 7.13 11.14 17.98
N PHE A 3 6.54 11.29 16.80
CA PHE A 3 6.70 10.38 15.68
C PHE A 3 7.45 11.03 14.52
N LEU A 4 8.43 10.30 13.96
CA LEU A 4 8.98 10.52 12.64
C LEU A 4 8.17 9.70 11.61
N PRO A 5 7.89 10.22 10.40
CA PRO A 5 7.09 9.49 9.40
C PRO A 5 7.61 8.09 9.08
N GLY A 6 8.86 7.97 8.63
CA GLY A 6 9.52 6.68 8.38
C GLY A 6 9.07 5.92 7.14
N PHE A 7 8.40 6.55 6.16
CA PHE A 7 7.98 5.90 4.90
C PHE A 7 9.15 5.50 3.98
N ASN A 8 10.37 5.89 4.33
CA ASN A 8 11.63 5.45 3.71
C ASN A 8 12.24 4.23 4.41
N PHE A 9 11.42 3.43 5.09
CA PHE A 9 11.83 2.29 5.90
C PHE A 9 12.75 1.32 5.14
N GLU A 10 12.38 0.91 3.93
CA GLU A 10 13.14 -0.07 3.14
C GLU A 10 14.47 0.50 2.67
N GLN A 11 14.52 1.80 2.34
CA GLN A 11 15.78 2.45 2.01
C GLN A 11 16.73 2.42 3.21
N ARG A 12 16.22 2.73 4.41
CA ARG A 12 16.99 2.68 5.65
C ARG A 12 17.41 1.25 6.01
N LEU A 13 16.54 0.28 5.73
CA LEU A 13 16.74 -1.12 6.07
C LEU A 13 17.80 -1.78 5.17
N PHE A 14 17.70 -1.60 3.85
CA PHE A 14 18.54 -2.30 2.87
C PHE A 14 19.71 -1.48 2.35
N PHE A 15 19.62 -0.14 2.41
CA PHE A 15 20.63 0.77 1.89
C PHE A 15 21.06 1.82 2.93
N PRO A 16 21.46 1.42 4.16
CA PRO A 16 21.73 2.35 5.26
C PRO A 16 22.86 3.35 4.98
N GLN A 17 23.73 3.05 4.01
CA GLN A 17 24.84 3.92 3.61
C GLN A 17 24.44 4.99 2.58
N GLN A 18 23.28 4.86 1.96
CA GLN A 18 22.80 5.84 0.99
C GLN A 18 22.09 7.01 1.69
N PRO A 19 22.23 8.25 1.19
CA PRO A 19 21.44 9.37 1.68
C PRO A 19 19.94 9.04 1.62
N VAL A 20 19.29 9.11 2.78
CA VAL A 20 17.88 8.81 2.90
C VAL A 20 17.06 9.88 2.19
N ASN A 21 16.21 9.46 1.25
CA ASN A 21 15.31 10.38 0.56
C ASN A 21 14.08 10.64 1.44
N ASN A 22 14.06 11.80 2.10
CA ASN A 22 12.95 12.18 2.97
C ASN A 22 11.71 12.66 2.22
N LEU A 23 11.77 12.88 0.90
CA LEU A 23 10.62 13.36 0.13
C LEU A 23 9.42 12.41 0.22
N ILE A 24 9.66 11.10 0.27
CA ILE A 24 8.59 10.11 0.43
C ILE A 24 7.97 10.21 1.84
N SER A 25 8.81 10.39 2.86
CA SER A 25 8.37 10.55 4.25
C SER A 25 7.56 11.82 4.44
N GLU A 26 7.99 12.92 3.81
CA GLU A 26 7.26 14.18 3.82
C GLU A 26 5.92 14.03 3.10
N GLU A 27 5.85 13.34 1.96
CA GLU A 27 4.63 13.21 1.16
C GLU A 27 3.42 12.70 1.96
N PHE A 28 3.63 11.93 3.04
CA PHE A 28 2.57 11.30 3.83
C PHE A 28 2.59 11.64 5.33
N ASP A 29 3.39 12.62 5.76
CA ASP A 29 3.54 12.99 7.17
C ASP A 29 2.21 13.38 7.85
N TYR A 30 1.27 13.96 7.10
CA TYR A 30 -0.05 14.36 7.57
C TYR A 30 -0.90 13.19 8.07
N LEU A 31 -0.60 11.95 7.65
CA LEU A 31 -1.29 10.77 8.15
C LEU A 31 -1.06 10.60 9.66
N ILE A 32 0.12 10.98 10.17
CA ILE A 32 0.40 10.97 11.61
C ILE A 32 -0.48 11.99 12.32
N LEU A 33 -0.54 13.22 11.81
CA LEU A 33 -1.35 14.30 12.40
C LEU A 33 -2.82 13.88 12.57
N LEU A 34 -3.33 13.10 11.61
CA LEU A 34 -4.70 12.63 11.57
C LEU A 34 -4.95 11.39 12.43
N LEU A 35 -4.04 10.41 12.40
CA LEU A 35 -4.26 9.07 12.97
C LEU A 35 -3.75 8.94 14.40
N GLU A 36 -2.74 9.70 14.80
CA GLU A 36 -2.09 9.59 16.11
C GLU A 36 -2.45 10.74 17.04
N TYR A 37 -2.29 10.52 18.34
CA TYR A 37 -2.49 11.55 19.36
C TYR A 37 -1.18 12.28 19.71
N GLU A 38 -0.04 11.62 19.47
CA GLU A 38 1.29 12.14 19.69
C GLU A 38 1.73 13.14 18.61
N ALA A 39 2.77 13.91 18.94
CA ALA A 39 3.28 14.94 18.05
C ALA A 39 3.98 14.37 16.81
N LEU A 40 3.73 14.95 15.63
CA LEU A 40 4.58 14.76 14.46
C LEU A 40 5.88 15.56 14.64
N ALA A 41 7.02 14.87 14.60
CA ALA A 41 8.34 15.50 14.60
C ALA A 41 8.72 15.94 13.18
N THR A 42 8.60 17.24 12.88
CA THR A 42 8.88 17.79 11.56
C THR A 42 9.22 19.28 11.62
N ASP A 43 10.08 19.73 10.69
CA ASP A 43 10.42 21.15 10.49
C ASP A 43 9.47 21.83 9.49
N ARG A 44 8.55 21.05 8.91
CA ARG A 44 7.61 21.53 7.90
C ARG A 44 6.58 22.48 8.51
N VAL A 45 6.36 23.61 7.83
CA VAL A 45 5.28 24.54 8.13
C VAL A 45 4.04 24.12 7.33
N PHE A 46 2.93 23.84 8.02
CA PHE A 46 1.65 23.53 7.40
C PHE A 46 0.79 24.79 7.28
N ASP A 47 -0.04 24.80 6.24
CA ASP A 47 -1.09 25.80 6.06
C ASP A 47 -2.07 25.79 7.24
N GLN A 48 -2.45 26.96 7.75
CA GLN A 48 -3.26 27.08 8.97
C GLN A 48 -4.72 26.70 8.75
N ASP A 49 -5.28 26.96 7.56
CA ASP A 49 -6.64 26.53 7.21
C ASP A 49 -6.69 24.99 7.16
N TYR A 50 -5.67 24.37 6.59
CA TYR A 50 -5.52 22.91 6.59
C TYR A 50 -5.38 22.32 7.99
N LEU A 51 -4.55 22.88 8.87
CA LEU A 51 -4.46 22.42 10.27
C LEU A 51 -5.79 22.57 11.01
N SER A 52 -6.50 23.68 10.78
CA SER A 52 -7.83 23.92 11.34
C SER A 52 -8.84 22.88 10.88
N TYR A 53 -8.77 22.50 9.60
CA TYR A 53 -9.57 21.40 9.04
C TYR A 53 -9.23 20.06 9.71
N LEU A 54 -7.93 19.71 9.85
CA LEU A 54 -7.52 18.47 10.51
C LEU A 54 -8.03 18.41 11.96
N LYS A 55 -7.91 19.51 12.72
CA LYS A 55 -8.43 19.62 14.09
C LYS A 55 -9.94 19.37 14.14
N LYS A 56 -10.70 19.95 13.20
CA LYS A 56 -12.15 19.77 13.09
C LYS A 56 -12.53 18.31 12.84
N ILE A 57 -11.86 17.61 11.92
CA ILE A 57 -12.20 16.20 11.60
C ILE A 57 -11.69 15.22 12.66
N LYS A 58 -10.56 15.53 13.31
CA LYS A 58 -9.97 14.71 14.36
C LYS A 58 -10.73 14.85 15.68
N GLU A 59 -11.42 15.97 15.87
CA GLU A 59 -12.03 16.41 17.14
C GLU A 59 -11.01 16.50 18.29
N ASP A 60 -9.76 16.81 17.94
CA ASP A 60 -8.64 16.86 18.86
C ASP A 60 -7.54 17.78 18.31
N ASP A 61 -6.58 18.14 19.16
CA ASP A 61 -5.43 18.94 18.78
C ASP A 61 -4.54 18.23 17.76
N VAL A 62 -3.97 19.05 16.89
CA VAL A 62 -2.95 18.66 15.92
C VAL A 62 -1.62 19.12 16.48
N ILE A 63 -0.78 18.17 16.88
CA ILE A 63 0.44 18.45 17.62
C ILE A 63 1.65 18.28 16.69
N ILE A 64 2.45 19.33 16.55
CA ILE A 64 3.69 19.36 15.77
C ILE A 64 4.85 19.73 16.71
N SER A 65 5.96 19.02 16.58
CA SER A 65 7.21 19.28 17.31
C SER A 65 8.34 19.47 16.31
N SER A 66 9.16 20.50 16.49
CA SER A 66 10.44 20.63 15.76
C SER A 66 11.53 19.74 16.36
N SER A 67 11.40 19.33 17.63
CA SER A 67 12.35 18.41 18.25
C SER A 67 12.14 16.99 17.73
N LYS A 68 13.23 16.37 17.31
CA LYS A 68 13.31 14.96 16.91
C LYS A 68 13.85 14.08 18.04
N ASP A 69 14.32 14.67 19.14
CA ASP A 69 14.91 13.94 20.26
C ASP A 69 13.88 13.03 20.92
N GLY A 70 14.22 11.74 21.06
CA GLY A 70 13.31 10.73 21.61
C GLY A 70 12.10 10.42 20.72
N SER A 71 12.16 10.75 19.43
CA SER A 71 11.10 10.37 18.48
C SER A 71 11.23 8.93 18.00
N HIS A 72 10.09 8.34 17.66
CA HIS A 72 9.99 6.98 17.13
C HIS A 72 9.55 6.99 15.67
N TYR A 73 9.98 6.02 14.87
CA TYR A 73 9.52 5.87 13.50
C TYR A 73 8.12 5.27 13.47
N TRP A 74 7.17 6.07 12.99
CA TRP A 74 5.76 5.70 12.93
C TRP A 74 5.50 4.50 12.04
N TRP A 75 6.12 4.48 10.85
CA TRP A 75 5.94 3.42 9.85
C TRP A 75 6.44 2.05 10.32
N GLY A 76 7.50 2.03 11.12
CA GLY A 76 8.11 0.82 11.63
C GLY A 76 9.47 1.09 12.25
N GLU A 77 9.74 0.46 13.38
CA GLU A 77 11.04 0.50 14.04
C GLU A 77 11.92 -0.65 13.59
N ILE A 78 13.22 -0.37 13.44
CA ILE A 78 14.23 -1.38 13.13
C ILE A 78 14.97 -1.70 14.43
N THR A 79 14.48 -2.68 15.18
CA THR A 79 15.09 -3.12 16.44
C THR A 79 16.14 -4.21 16.23
N ASP A 80 15.92 -5.08 15.24
CA ASP A 80 16.84 -6.12 14.79
C ASP A 80 17.01 -5.99 13.27
N ILE A 81 18.16 -5.47 12.85
CA ILE A 81 18.45 -5.17 11.44
C ILE A 81 18.46 -6.44 10.59
N GLU A 82 19.09 -7.52 11.06
CA GLU A 82 19.27 -8.75 10.29
C GLU A 82 17.92 -9.46 10.09
N LEU A 83 17.15 -9.59 11.17
CA LEU A 83 15.82 -10.16 11.12
C LEU A 83 14.87 -9.31 10.27
N SER A 84 14.92 -7.98 10.41
CA SER A 84 14.08 -7.08 9.63
C SER A 84 14.41 -7.17 8.13
N GLN A 85 15.70 -7.20 7.77
CA GLN A 85 16.15 -7.38 6.40
C GLN A 85 15.69 -8.72 5.84
N LYS A 86 15.84 -9.80 6.62
CA LYS A 86 15.40 -11.13 6.23
C LYS A 86 13.88 -11.15 5.96
N ILE A 87 13.06 -10.75 6.92
CA ILE A 87 11.60 -10.88 6.81
C ILE A 87 11.03 -10.00 5.68
N ASN A 88 11.54 -8.79 5.51
CA ASN A 88 11.07 -7.88 4.44
C ASN A 88 11.72 -8.17 3.07
N SER A 89 12.48 -9.27 2.93
CA SER A 89 13.05 -9.67 1.64
C SER A 89 12.07 -10.51 0.82
N LYS A 90 12.04 -10.25 -0.50
CA LYS A 90 11.27 -11.08 -1.45
C LYS A 90 11.82 -12.50 -1.58
N ILE A 91 13.13 -12.70 -1.33
CA ILE A 91 13.73 -14.05 -1.28
C ILE A 91 13.11 -14.84 -0.14
N PHE A 92 13.08 -14.25 1.07
CA PHE A 92 12.51 -14.92 2.23
C PHE A 92 11.00 -15.16 2.05
N SER A 93 10.27 -14.17 1.53
CA SER A 93 8.84 -14.33 1.20
C SER A 93 8.60 -15.53 0.27
N HIS A 94 9.39 -15.64 -0.81
CA HIS A 94 9.30 -16.77 -1.73
C HIS A 94 9.68 -18.11 -1.08
N GLN A 95 10.72 -18.14 -0.25
CA GLN A 95 11.12 -19.36 0.48
C GLN A 95 10.03 -19.84 1.43
N VAL A 96 9.40 -18.93 2.17
CA VAL A 96 8.25 -19.26 3.02
C VAL A 96 7.10 -19.76 2.16
N ALA A 97 6.75 -19.06 1.09
CA ALA A 97 5.68 -19.50 0.20
C ALA A 97 5.94 -20.91 -0.35
N LYS A 98 7.16 -21.19 -0.80
CA LYS A 98 7.57 -22.50 -1.30
C LYS A 98 7.49 -23.60 -0.25
N ASN A 99 7.92 -23.34 0.98
CA ASN A 99 7.90 -24.33 2.06
C ASN A 99 6.48 -24.74 2.48
N PHE A 100 5.47 -23.93 2.14
CA PHE A 100 4.07 -24.18 2.47
C PHE A 100 3.18 -24.39 1.23
N ASP A 101 3.77 -24.65 0.05
CA ASP A 101 3.05 -24.85 -1.22
C ASP A 101 2.09 -23.69 -1.59
N LEU A 102 2.54 -22.46 -1.29
CA LEU A 102 1.81 -21.21 -1.51
C LEU A 102 2.31 -20.41 -2.72
N VAL A 103 3.18 -21.01 -3.54
CA VAL A 103 3.80 -20.37 -4.71
C VAL A 103 3.43 -21.10 -6.00
N PRO A 104 3.02 -20.38 -7.07
CA PRO A 104 2.87 -20.98 -8.38
C PRO A 104 4.18 -21.60 -8.87
N GLU A 105 4.12 -22.76 -9.53
CA GLU A 105 5.30 -23.49 -10.02
C GLU A 105 6.15 -22.69 -11.02
N SER A 106 5.51 -21.75 -11.72
CA SER A 106 6.11 -20.84 -12.69
C SER A 106 6.93 -19.71 -12.05
N CYS A 107 6.81 -19.48 -10.74
CA CYS A 107 7.59 -18.51 -10.00
C CYS A 107 8.87 -19.14 -9.43
N ARG A 108 10.03 -18.48 -9.56
CA ARG A 108 11.31 -19.06 -9.12
C ARG A 108 12.35 -18.02 -8.73
N LEU A 109 13.17 -18.35 -7.73
CA LEU A 109 14.44 -17.66 -7.48
C LEU A 109 15.50 -18.11 -8.50
N ILE A 110 16.04 -17.15 -9.24
CA ILE A 110 17.03 -17.37 -10.28
C ILE A 110 18.36 -16.77 -9.84
N GLU A 111 19.41 -17.59 -9.86
CA GLU A 111 20.74 -17.20 -9.38
C GLU A 111 21.74 -16.95 -10.53
N ASN A 112 21.42 -17.41 -11.74
CA ASN A 112 22.32 -17.30 -12.88
C ASN A 112 21.57 -17.27 -14.23
N ALA A 113 22.28 -16.87 -15.28
CA ALA A 113 21.75 -16.73 -16.64
C ALA A 113 21.29 -18.05 -17.28
N PHE A 114 21.87 -19.19 -16.88
CA PHE A 114 21.50 -20.49 -17.44
C PHE A 114 20.12 -20.91 -16.93
N ASP A 115 19.93 -20.86 -15.61
CA ASP A 115 18.64 -21.15 -14.97
C ASP A 115 17.54 -20.21 -15.46
N PHE A 116 17.86 -18.92 -15.64
CA PHE A 116 16.95 -17.93 -16.20
C PHE A 116 16.37 -18.35 -17.56
N LYS A 117 17.26 -18.73 -18.49
CA LYS A 117 16.87 -19.11 -19.86
C LYS A 117 16.08 -20.42 -19.87
N ASN A 118 16.54 -21.43 -19.11
CA ASN A 118 15.86 -22.71 -19.05
C ASN A 118 14.46 -22.59 -18.46
N HIS A 119 14.31 -21.79 -17.39
CA HIS A 119 13.01 -21.59 -16.75
C HIS A 119 12.00 -20.91 -17.69
N ILE A 120 12.43 -19.87 -18.42
CA ILE A 120 11.56 -19.22 -19.43
C ILE A 120 11.19 -20.20 -20.55
N GLN A 121 12.11 -21.07 -20.98
CA GLN A 121 11.82 -22.08 -21.99
C GLN A 121 10.86 -23.17 -21.50
N GLN A 122 10.94 -23.54 -20.22
CA GLN A 122 10.06 -24.51 -19.60
C GLN A 122 8.60 -24.02 -19.59
N TYR A 123 8.38 -22.73 -19.31
CA TYR A 123 7.06 -22.11 -19.21
C TYR A 123 6.78 -21.14 -20.37
N LYS A 124 6.96 -21.64 -21.60
CA LYS A 124 6.88 -20.86 -22.86
C LYS A 124 5.49 -20.27 -23.17
N GLU A 125 4.45 -20.74 -22.49
CA GLU A 125 3.08 -20.23 -22.56
C GLU A 125 2.95 -18.81 -22.00
N TYR A 126 3.86 -18.38 -21.12
CA TYR A 126 3.89 -16.99 -20.66
C TYR A 126 4.75 -16.13 -21.58
N HIS A 127 4.11 -15.15 -22.20
CA HIS A 127 4.78 -14.19 -23.10
C HIS A 127 5.46 -13.03 -22.38
N ARG A 128 4.99 -12.69 -21.18
CA ARG A 128 5.52 -11.57 -20.39
C ARG A 128 5.94 -12.03 -19.01
N TRP A 129 7.03 -11.47 -18.54
CA TRP A 129 7.70 -11.85 -17.30
C TRP A 129 8.09 -10.60 -16.52
N VAL A 130 8.28 -10.76 -15.22
CA VAL A 130 8.87 -9.74 -14.34
C VAL A 130 10.02 -10.33 -13.54
N VAL A 131 11.13 -9.60 -13.51
CA VAL A 131 12.24 -9.83 -12.59
C VAL A 131 12.15 -8.79 -11.48
N LYS A 132 12.18 -9.24 -10.23
CA LYS A 132 12.11 -8.38 -9.03
C LYS A 132 13.40 -8.49 -8.24
N SER A 133 13.99 -7.35 -7.87
CA SER A 133 15.13 -7.31 -6.94
C SER A 133 14.68 -7.66 -5.52
N PRO A 134 15.48 -8.42 -4.76
CA PRO A 134 15.14 -8.92 -3.42
C PRO A 134 14.83 -7.84 -2.38
N TYR A 135 15.40 -6.64 -2.53
CA TYR A 135 15.42 -5.57 -1.52
C TYR A 135 14.72 -4.28 -1.97
N SER A 136 13.93 -4.39 -3.04
CA SER A 136 13.26 -3.25 -3.64
C SER A 136 11.82 -3.09 -3.14
N PHE A 137 11.29 -1.87 -3.19
CA PHE A 137 9.94 -1.53 -2.70
C PHE A 137 9.16 -0.68 -3.71
N SER A 138 7.83 -0.66 -3.61
CA SER A 138 6.92 0.14 -4.46
C SER A 138 7.14 -0.05 -5.97
N GLY A 139 7.53 -1.25 -6.39
CA GLY A 139 7.80 -1.57 -7.79
C GLY A 139 9.10 -0.99 -8.37
N LEU A 140 9.89 -0.25 -7.57
CA LEU A 140 11.26 0.08 -7.95
C LEU A 140 12.05 -1.24 -8.11
N GLY A 141 12.98 -1.30 -9.07
CA GLY A 141 13.77 -2.52 -9.31
C GLY A 141 13.01 -3.67 -10.00
N ASN A 142 11.71 -3.54 -10.28
CA ASN A 142 10.98 -4.50 -11.10
C ASN A 142 11.23 -4.22 -12.59
N LYS A 143 11.62 -5.24 -13.34
CA LYS A 143 11.81 -5.16 -14.79
C LYS A 143 10.84 -6.11 -15.48
N VAL A 144 9.85 -5.54 -16.18
CA VAL A 144 8.92 -6.29 -17.02
C VAL A 144 9.49 -6.42 -18.43
N PHE A 145 9.44 -7.62 -19.00
CA PHE A 145 9.98 -7.89 -20.34
C PHE A 145 9.15 -8.96 -21.06
N ASP A 146 9.37 -9.06 -22.37
CA ASP A 146 8.77 -10.09 -23.22
C ASP A 146 9.72 -11.28 -23.34
N SER A 147 9.21 -12.51 -23.35
CA SER A 147 10.03 -13.73 -23.42
C SER A 147 10.87 -13.81 -24.70
N THR A 148 10.51 -13.09 -25.76
CA THR A 148 11.29 -12.95 -26.99
C THR A 148 12.48 -11.98 -26.87
N HIS A 149 12.48 -11.12 -25.84
CA HIS A 149 13.49 -10.07 -25.62
C HIS A 149 14.03 -10.13 -24.19
N LEU A 150 14.91 -11.10 -23.96
CA LEU A 150 15.49 -11.32 -22.64
C LEU A 150 16.37 -10.14 -22.18
N PRO A 151 16.16 -9.62 -20.96
CA PRO A 151 16.99 -8.55 -20.43
C PRO A 151 18.40 -9.07 -20.14
N GLN A 152 19.40 -8.20 -20.32
CA GLN A 152 20.67 -8.38 -19.63
C GLN A 152 20.45 -8.05 -18.15
N LEU A 153 20.82 -9.01 -17.30
CA LEU A 153 20.77 -8.92 -15.85
C LEU A 153 22.19 -9.06 -15.31
N GLU A 154 22.51 -8.27 -14.30
CA GLU A 154 23.72 -8.44 -13.51
C GLU A 154 23.43 -9.45 -12.39
N TRP A 155 24.12 -10.58 -12.40
CA TRP A 155 23.89 -11.70 -11.47
C TRP A 155 24.71 -11.52 -10.19
N ASN A 156 24.59 -10.36 -9.56
CA ASN A 156 25.28 -10.06 -8.30
C ASN A 156 24.52 -10.64 -7.09
N GLU A 157 23.23 -10.93 -7.26
CA GLU A 157 22.34 -11.49 -6.25
C GLU A 157 21.23 -12.33 -6.89
N PRO A 158 20.61 -13.27 -6.16
CA PRO A 158 19.42 -13.97 -6.64
C PRO A 158 18.27 -12.99 -6.90
N VAL A 159 17.55 -13.21 -8.00
CA VAL A 159 16.36 -12.43 -8.36
C VAL A 159 15.12 -13.31 -8.35
N LEU A 160 13.96 -12.71 -8.07
CA LEU A 160 12.68 -13.39 -8.19
C LEU A 160 12.14 -13.21 -9.61
N LEU A 161 11.94 -14.32 -10.31
CA LEU A 161 11.33 -14.38 -11.64
C LEU A 161 9.91 -14.90 -11.52
N GLU A 162 8.96 -14.17 -12.10
CA GLU A 162 7.54 -14.53 -12.14
C GLU A 162 6.97 -14.22 -13.53
N PRO A 163 5.97 -14.98 -14.00
CA PRO A 163 5.12 -14.53 -15.09
C PRO A 163 4.47 -13.19 -14.76
N TRP A 164 4.24 -12.37 -15.78
CA TRP A 164 3.38 -11.20 -15.66
C TRP A 164 1.92 -11.62 -15.67
N PHE A 165 1.44 -12.11 -14.52
CA PHE A 165 0.09 -12.65 -14.37
C PHE A 165 -1.00 -11.64 -14.75
N ASN A 166 -2.11 -12.12 -15.31
CA ASN A 166 -3.32 -11.33 -15.52
C ASN A 166 -4.10 -11.18 -14.20
N ARG A 167 -3.62 -10.27 -13.34
CA ARG A 167 -4.15 -10.06 -12.00
C ARG A 167 -5.55 -9.47 -12.06
N THR A 168 -6.47 -10.06 -11.29
CA THR A 168 -7.87 -9.61 -11.20
C THR A 168 -8.19 -8.94 -9.87
N LEU A 169 -7.42 -9.25 -8.82
CA LEU A 169 -7.62 -8.69 -7.49
C LEU A 169 -6.32 -8.75 -6.70
N ASP A 170 -5.89 -7.62 -6.15
CA ASP A 170 -4.77 -7.53 -5.22
C ASP A 170 -5.27 -7.38 -3.79
N ILE A 171 -4.72 -8.14 -2.84
CA ILE A 171 -5.11 -8.07 -1.43
C ILE A 171 -3.88 -7.93 -0.54
N GLY A 172 -3.94 -6.98 0.40
CA GLY A 172 -3.02 -6.89 1.53
C GLY A 172 -3.69 -7.42 2.80
N MET A 173 -3.21 -8.56 3.31
CA MET A 173 -3.68 -9.18 4.55
C MET A 173 -2.80 -8.73 5.72
N THR A 174 -3.36 -8.03 6.71
CA THR A 174 -2.61 -7.61 7.90
C THR A 174 -3.04 -8.40 9.12
N TYR A 175 -2.05 -8.96 9.82
CA TYR A 175 -2.19 -9.69 11.08
C TYR A 175 -1.69 -8.83 12.25
N LEU A 176 -2.50 -8.75 13.30
CA LEU A 176 -2.25 -7.86 14.43
C LEU A 176 -1.45 -8.56 15.53
N LYS A 177 -0.32 -7.96 15.93
CA LYS A 177 0.54 -8.53 16.98
C LYS A 177 -0.13 -8.65 18.34
N GLN A 178 -1.03 -7.72 18.66
CA GLN A 178 -1.67 -7.60 19.98
C GLN A 178 -2.48 -8.86 20.34
N SER A 179 -3.05 -9.52 19.34
CA SER A 179 -3.81 -10.76 19.49
C SER A 179 -3.00 -11.99 19.06
N ARG A 180 -1.67 -11.88 18.98
CA ARG A 180 -0.78 -12.96 18.49
C ARG A 180 -1.25 -13.51 17.13
N PHE A 181 -1.62 -12.59 16.23
CA PHE A 181 -2.10 -12.87 14.88
C PHE A 181 -3.44 -13.63 14.81
N GLN A 182 -4.24 -13.62 15.88
CA GLN A 182 -5.63 -14.11 15.83
C GLN A 182 -6.56 -13.11 15.15
N ASP A 183 -6.32 -11.80 15.34
CA ASP A 183 -7.07 -10.77 14.62
C ASP A 183 -6.33 -10.38 13.34
N TYR A 184 -7.11 -10.22 12.28
CA TYR A 184 -6.62 -9.78 10.97
C TYR A 184 -7.66 -8.91 10.27
N PHE A 185 -7.20 -8.21 9.23
CA PHE A 185 -8.06 -7.56 8.26
C PHE A 185 -7.41 -7.65 6.89
N GLY A 186 -8.22 -7.51 5.84
CA GLY A 186 -7.73 -7.39 4.48
C GLY A 186 -8.17 -6.10 3.84
N VAL A 187 -7.35 -5.62 2.90
CA VAL A 187 -7.70 -4.53 1.99
C VAL A 187 -7.52 -5.00 0.56
N GLN A 188 -8.39 -4.55 -0.34
CA GLN A 188 -8.15 -4.65 -1.77
C GLN A 188 -7.25 -3.49 -2.19
N ASN A 189 -6.05 -3.80 -2.72
CA ASN A 189 -5.17 -2.76 -3.26
C ASN A 189 -5.64 -2.35 -4.65
N LEU A 190 -5.73 -1.04 -4.89
CA LEU A 190 -6.03 -0.45 -6.18
C LEU A 190 -4.69 -0.09 -6.83
N ASN A 191 -4.30 -0.86 -7.84
CA ASN A 191 -3.01 -0.71 -8.52
C ASN A 191 -3.20 -0.30 -9.98
N ASP A 192 -2.26 0.48 -10.52
CA ASP A 192 -2.21 0.77 -11.95
C ASP A 192 -1.75 -0.45 -12.77
N PRO A 193 -1.86 -0.43 -14.12
CA PRO A 193 -1.41 -1.55 -14.95
C PRO A 193 0.10 -1.86 -14.88
N GLN A 194 0.90 -1.00 -14.24
CA GLN A 194 2.31 -1.25 -13.95
C GLN A 194 2.53 -1.82 -12.53
N GLY A 195 1.46 -2.07 -11.78
CA GLY A 195 1.49 -2.60 -10.43
C GLY A 195 1.81 -1.55 -9.36
N ARG A 196 1.70 -0.26 -9.65
CA ARG A 196 1.94 0.79 -8.65
C ARG A 196 0.67 1.06 -7.87
N PHE A 197 0.82 1.22 -6.56
CA PHE A 197 -0.26 1.54 -5.65
C PHE A 197 -0.89 2.90 -5.94
N LYS A 198 -2.22 2.95 -5.98
CA LYS A 198 -3.06 4.14 -6.23
C LYS A 198 -4.13 4.35 -5.18
N GLY A 199 -4.38 3.35 -4.34
CA GLY A 199 -5.42 3.40 -3.34
C GLY A 199 -5.69 2.03 -2.75
N ALA A 200 -6.63 1.96 -1.81
CA ALA A 200 -7.10 0.71 -1.28
C ALA A 200 -8.56 0.80 -0.88
N LEU A 201 -9.28 -0.31 -1.03
CA LEU A 201 -10.65 -0.48 -0.58
C LEU A 201 -10.68 -1.41 0.63
N ILE A 202 -11.51 -1.06 1.61
CA ILE A 202 -11.82 -1.91 2.76
C ILE A 202 -13.33 -1.90 2.99
N GLN A 203 -13.86 -3.02 3.44
CA GLN A 203 -15.27 -3.17 3.77
C GLN A 203 -15.43 -4.17 4.93
N PRO A 204 -16.59 -4.19 5.62
CA PRO A 204 -16.77 -5.03 6.81
C PRO A 204 -16.54 -6.52 6.57
N PHE A 205 -16.81 -7.01 5.37
CA PHE A 205 -16.62 -8.41 5.01
C PHE A 205 -16.13 -8.57 3.56
N MET A 206 -15.10 -9.39 3.37
CA MET A 206 -14.53 -9.72 2.07
C MET A 206 -14.30 -11.25 2.00
N PRO A 207 -15.05 -12.02 1.18
CA PRO A 207 -14.88 -13.47 1.09
C PRO A 207 -13.44 -13.89 0.79
N GLU A 208 -12.76 -13.14 -0.08
CA GLU A 208 -11.38 -13.41 -0.47
C GLU A 208 -10.37 -13.29 0.68
N VAL A 209 -10.67 -12.46 1.69
CA VAL A 209 -9.84 -12.29 2.90
C VAL A 209 -9.93 -13.54 3.76
N GLU A 210 -11.13 -14.11 3.92
CA GLU A 210 -11.34 -15.36 4.65
C GLU A 210 -10.71 -16.57 3.93
N GLU A 211 -10.85 -16.64 2.60
CA GLU A 211 -10.19 -17.66 1.79
C GLU A 211 -8.66 -17.60 1.95
N LEU A 212 -8.08 -16.40 1.84
CA LEU A 212 -6.65 -16.16 2.01
C LEU A 212 -6.18 -16.53 3.42
N HIS A 213 -6.93 -16.13 4.45
CA HIS A 213 -6.59 -16.47 5.83
C HIS A 213 -6.50 -17.99 6.02
N GLY A 214 -7.47 -18.74 5.50
CA GLY A 214 -7.47 -20.20 5.54
C GLY A 214 -6.22 -20.82 4.92
N LYS A 215 -5.78 -20.31 3.75
CA LYS A 215 -4.56 -20.76 3.05
C LYS A 215 -3.27 -20.37 3.79
N LEU A 216 -3.24 -19.20 4.40
CA LEU A 216 -2.04 -18.65 5.07
C LEU A 216 -1.80 -19.25 6.46
N LYS A 217 -2.81 -19.87 7.08
CA LYS A 217 -2.74 -20.36 8.47
C LYS A 217 -1.48 -21.18 8.82
N PRO A 218 -1.01 -22.14 7.99
CA PRO A 218 0.22 -22.88 8.30
C PRO A 218 1.48 -21.99 8.31
N ALA A 219 1.62 -21.12 7.31
CA ALA A 219 2.75 -20.19 7.20
C ALA A 219 2.74 -19.15 8.33
N LEU A 220 1.56 -18.68 8.74
CA LEU A 220 1.42 -17.70 9.82
C LEU A 220 1.91 -18.22 11.17
N HIS A 221 1.69 -19.52 11.45
CA HIS A 221 2.23 -20.11 12.68
C HIS A 221 3.75 -19.97 12.72
N TYR A 222 4.43 -20.31 11.62
CA TYR A 222 5.88 -20.12 11.50
C TYR A 222 6.28 -18.64 11.62
N LEU A 223 5.63 -17.75 10.87
CA LEU A 223 5.96 -16.31 10.85
C LEU A 223 5.75 -15.64 12.21
N SER A 224 4.76 -16.07 12.99
CA SER A 224 4.50 -15.56 14.34
C SER A 224 5.65 -15.82 15.32
N THR A 225 6.42 -16.88 15.10
CA THR A 225 7.61 -17.19 15.93
C THR A 225 8.81 -16.30 15.59
N LEU A 226 8.85 -15.74 14.37
CA LEU A 226 9.96 -14.94 13.89
C LEU A 226 9.79 -13.45 14.19
N SER A 227 8.57 -12.93 14.20
CA SER A 227 8.33 -11.51 14.50
C SER A 227 7.14 -11.30 15.44
N PRO A 228 7.23 -11.79 16.69
CA PRO A 228 6.13 -11.67 17.65
C PRO A 228 5.79 -10.21 18.00
N GLU A 229 6.75 -9.30 17.83
CA GLU A 229 6.64 -7.90 18.25
C GLU A 229 6.13 -6.93 17.18
N ASN A 230 5.82 -7.42 15.97
CA ASN A 230 5.41 -6.56 14.85
C ASN A 230 4.11 -7.04 14.21
N ASN A 231 3.34 -6.09 13.68
CA ASN A 231 2.27 -6.45 12.76
C ASN A 231 2.90 -7.01 11.48
N LEU A 232 2.20 -7.96 10.87
CA LEU A 232 2.65 -8.62 9.66
C LEU A 232 1.64 -8.36 8.55
N GLN A 233 2.06 -7.71 7.47
CA GLN A 233 1.27 -7.69 6.24
C GLN A 233 1.81 -8.73 5.25
N ILE A 234 0.90 -9.47 4.63
CA ILE A 234 1.17 -10.38 3.53
C ILE A 234 0.40 -9.89 2.31
N ASP A 235 1.12 -9.62 1.23
CA ASP A 235 0.52 -9.29 -0.05
C ASP A 235 0.20 -10.57 -0.83
N ALA A 236 -0.97 -10.58 -1.45
CA ALA A 236 -1.52 -11.68 -2.22
C ALA A 236 -2.26 -11.15 -3.45
N PHE A 237 -2.53 -12.01 -4.43
CA PHE A 237 -3.45 -11.66 -5.52
C PHE A 237 -4.13 -12.86 -6.15
N TYR A 238 -5.26 -12.58 -6.79
CA TYR A 238 -5.93 -13.48 -7.71
C TYR A 238 -5.55 -13.11 -9.15
N TYR A 239 -5.47 -14.12 -10.01
CA TYR A 239 -5.15 -13.95 -11.42
C TYR A 239 -5.93 -14.93 -12.28
N LEU A 240 -6.04 -14.62 -13.57
CA LEU A 240 -6.62 -15.53 -14.56
C LEU A 240 -5.52 -16.29 -15.28
N GLU A 241 -5.71 -17.60 -15.38
CA GLU A 241 -4.87 -18.50 -16.16
C GLU A 241 -5.77 -19.50 -16.87
N GLU A 242 -5.69 -19.55 -18.21
CA GLU A 242 -6.56 -20.40 -19.04
C GLU A 242 -8.07 -20.21 -18.79
N GLY A 243 -8.47 -19.01 -18.36
CA GLY A 243 -9.85 -18.67 -18.03
C GLY A 243 -10.27 -19.04 -16.60
N GLU A 244 -9.41 -19.72 -15.84
CA GLU A 244 -9.65 -20.07 -14.45
C GLU A 244 -9.06 -19.01 -13.50
N ARG A 245 -9.82 -18.66 -12.46
CA ARG A 245 -9.34 -17.78 -11.39
C ARG A 245 -8.46 -18.59 -10.43
N LYS A 246 -7.17 -18.26 -10.40
CA LYS A 246 -6.17 -18.82 -9.48
C LYS A 246 -5.74 -17.78 -8.46
N ILE A 247 -5.01 -18.23 -7.43
CA ILE A 247 -4.54 -17.40 -6.32
C ILE A 247 -3.05 -17.60 -6.09
N TYR A 248 -2.33 -16.49 -5.87
CA TYR A 248 -0.97 -16.48 -5.33
C TYR A 248 -1.05 -15.90 -3.91
N PRO A 249 -1.18 -16.75 -2.87
CA PRO A 249 -1.58 -16.32 -1.53
C PRO A 249 -0.48 -15.64 -0.70
N LEU A 250 0.80 -15.82 -1.05
CA LEU A 250 1.92 -15.22 -0.33
C LEU A 250 2.98 -14.74 -1.33
N VAL A 251 2.94 -13.45 -1.66
CA VAL A 251 3.86 -12.81 -2.62
C VAL A 251 4.97 -12.07 -1.90
N GLU A 252 4.59 -11.27 -0.91
CA GLU A 252 5.52 -10.41 -0.18
C GLU A 252 5.08 -10.31 1.28
N ILE A 253 6.06 -10.37 2.18
CA ILE A 253 5.88 -10.19 3.61
C ILE A 253 6.46 -8.83 3.98
N ASN A 254 5.66 -8.01 4.66
CA ASN A 254 6.03 -6.70 5.15
C ASN A 254 5.87 -6.65 6.67
N CYS A 255 6.96 -6.43 7.39
CA CYS A 255 7.00 -6.37 8.84
C CYS A 255 7.06 -4.90 9.31
N ARG A 256 6.07 -4.13 8.90
CA ARG A 256 5.92 -2.69 9.15
C ARG A 256 4.47 -2.27 8.90
N LYS A 257 4.12 -1.02 9.25
CA LYS A 257 2.89 -0.42 8.75
C LYS A 257 2.97 -0.29 7.23
N THR A 258 1.80 -0.31 6.60
CA THR A 258 1.61 -0.27 5.15
C THR A 258 0.45 0.67 4.84
N MET A 259 0.22 0.93 3.55
CA MET A 259 -0.98 1.67 3.14
C MET A 259 -2.28 0.90 3.44
N GLY A 260 -2.23 -0.43 3.54
CA GLY A 260 -3.35 -1.23 4.02
C GLY A 260 -3.68 -0.94 5.49
N TRP A 261 -2.65 -0.84 6.34
CA TRP A 261 -2.84 -0.42 7.74
C TRP A 261 -3.39 1.00 7.84
N VAL A 262 -2.91 1.94 7.03
CA VAL A 262 -3.45 3.31 6.96
C VAL A 262 -4.93 3.30 6.59
N THR A 263 -5.30 2.54 5.57
CA THR A 263 -6.69 2.43 5.09
C THR A 263 -7.61 1.87 6.17
N TRP A 264 -7.18 0.81 6.87
CA TRP A 264 -7.92 0.27 8.00
C TRP A 264 -8.03 1.25 9.17
N SER A 265 -6.96 1.97 9.51
CA SER A 265 -6.98 2.97 10.59
C SER A 265 -7.95 4.12 10.29
N LEU A 266 -7.99 4.59 9.04
CA LEU A 266 -8.98 5.57 8.58
C LEU A 266 -10.40 5.02 8.65
N TRP A 267 -10.61 3.78 8.19
CA TRP A 267 -11.91 3.11 8.24
C TRP A 267 -12.43 2.93 9.66
N LYS A 268 -11.55 2.51 10.59
CA LYS A 268 -11.86 2.42 12.01
C LYS A 268 -12.27 3.76 12.62
N LYS A 269 -11.64 4.85 12.17
CA LYS A 269 -11.92 6.19 12.68
C LYS A 269 -13.20 6.79 12.12
N PHE A 270 -13.51 6.57 10.84
CA PHE A 270 -14.53 7.35 10.14
C PHE A 270 -15.77 6.57 9.68
N GLY A 271 -15.79 5.23 9.70
CA GLY A 271 -17.01 4.49 9.37
C GLY A 271 -16.86 2.98 9.18
N THR A 272 -16.73 2.23 10.28
CA THR A 272 -16.59 0.76 10.30
C THR A 272 -17.78 -0.04 9.79
N GLN A 273 -18.96 0.58 9.68
CA GLN A 273 -20.17 -0.08 9.16
C GLN A 273 -20.34 0.09 7.65
N ASN A 274 -19.51 0.95 7.05
CA ASN A 274 -19.55 1.34 5.64
C ASN A 274 -18.33 0.78 4.91
N ILE A 275 -18.29 0.92 3.58
CA ILE A 275 -17.05 0.74 2.84
C ILE A 275 -16.15 1.97 2.99
N GLY A 276 -14.84 1.76 3.00
CA GLY A 276 -13.82 2.80 3.02
C GLY A 276 -12.92 2.69 1.80
N VAL A 277 -12.65 3.80 1.12
CA VAL A 277 -11.76 3.84 -0.05
C VAL A 277 -10.72 4.93 0.13
N PHE A 278 -9.46 4.53 0.29
CA PHE A 278 -8.31 5.41 0.23
C PHE A 278 -7.90 5.61 -1.23
N LEU A 279 -7.72 6.87 -1.66
CA LEU A 279 -7.40 7.23 -3.04
C LEU A 279 -6.20 8.17 -3.09
N MET A 280 -5.35 8.02 -4.10
CA MET A 280 -4.21 8.90 -4.37
C MET A 280 -4.28 9.45 -5.79
N TRP A 281 -4.69 10.71 -5.93
CA TRP A 281 -4.78 11.38 -7.22
C TRP A 281 -3.55 12.24 -7.47
N PRO A 282 -2.91 12.17 -8.65
CA PRO A 282 -1.79 13.05 -8.96
C PRO A 282 -2.26 14.50 -9.04
N THR A 283 -1.63 15.43 -8.30
CA THR A 283 -2.04 16.85 -8.31
C THR A 283 -1.88 17.49 -9.69
N SER A 284 -1.03 16.92 -10.55
CA SER A 284 -0.90 17.31 -11.95
C SER A 284 -2.17 17.09 -12.78
N ALA A 285 -3.06 16.19 -12.39
CA ALA A 285 -4.33 15.94 -13.07
C ALA A 285 -5.49 16.82 -12.56
N LEU A 286 -5.31 17.50 -11.42
CA LEU A 286 -6.35 18.30 -10.76
C LEU A 286 -6.26 19.78 -11.13
N LYS A 287 -7.40 20.48 -11.07
CA LYS A 287 -7.45 21.94 -11.11
C LYS A 287 -6.67 22.48 -9.92
N LYS A 288 -5.92 23.56 -10.13
CA LYS A 288 -5.22 24.23 -9.03
C LYS A 288 -6.24 24.96 -8.16
N SER A 289 -6.11 24.80 -6.86
CA SER A 289 -6.83 25.61 -5.87
C SER A 289 -5.87 26.60 -5.23
N GLU A 290 -6.31 27.85 -5.06
CA GLU A 290 -5.49 28.92 -4.49
C GLU A 290 -5.32 28.80 -2.97
N SER A 291 -6.28 28.15 -2.30
CA SER A 291 -6.30 27.95 -0.85
C SER A 291 -7.03 26.68 -0.46
N TRP A 292 -6.79 26.21 0.77
CA TRP A 292 -7.51 25.06 1.33
C TRP A 292 -9.02 25.28 1.33
N LYS A 293 -9.47 26.47 1.74
CA LYS A 293 -10.90 26.82 1.77
C LYS A 293 -11.55 26.76 0.39
N SER A 294 -10.85 27.25 -0.65
CA SER A 294 -11.34 27.15 -2.03
C SER A 294 -11.47 25.69 -2.48
N PHE A 295 -10.50 24.85 -2.10
CA PHE A 295 -10.56 23.42 -2.36
C PHE A 295 -11.71 22.72 -1.61
N GLU A 296 -11.90 22.98 -0.32
CA GLU A 296 -13.03 22.45 0.46
C GLU A 296 -14.38 22.81 -0.20
N ASN A 297 -14.55 24.07 -0.61
CA ASN A 297 -15.75 24.53 -1.31
C ASN A 297 -15.98 23.81 -2.65
N SER A 298 -14.90 23.39 -3.33
CA SER A 298 -15.00 22.67 -4.61
C SER A 298 -15.48 21.21 -4.44
N ILE A 299 -15.29 20.62 -3.25
CA ILE A 299 -15.85 19.31 -2.89
C ILE A 299 -17.32 19.47 -2.47
N GLY A 300 -17.63 20.51 -1.72
CA GLY A 300 -19.00 20.91 -1.41
C GLY A 300 -19.76 19.89 -0.56
N ASP A 301 -20.95 19.51 -1.02
CA ASP A 301 -21.87 18.60 -0.33
C ASP A 301 -21.40 17.13 -0.30
N GLN A 302 -20.37 16.79 -1.07
CA GLN A 302 -19.73 15.47 -1.04
C GLN A 302 -18.74 15.30 0.12
N MET A 303 -18.46 16.35 0.89
CA MET A 303 -17.59 16.28 2.07
C MET A 303 -18.16 15.33 3.12
N TRP A 304 -17.28 14.60 3.79
CA TRP A 304 -17.67 13.70 4.87
C TRP A 304 -18.31 14.46 6.02
N THR A 305 -19.38 13.90 6.59
CA THR A 305 -20.04 14.44 7.78
C THR A 305 -20.19 13.39 8.86
N LYS A 306 -20.05 13.80 10.12
CA LYS A 306 -20.27 12.92 11.28
C LYS A 306 -21.70 12.40 11.37
N ASN A 307 -22.68 13.20 10.95
CA ASN A 307 -24.11 12.84 11.02
C ASN A 307 -24.44 11.66 10.11
N THR A 308 -23.85 11.60 8.92
CA THR A 308 -24.09 10.52 7.95
C THR A 308 -23.02 9.44 8.01
N ALA A 309 -21.84 9.74 8.57
CA ALA A 309 -20.62 8.94 8.49
C ALA A 309 -20.30 8.53 7.03
N LYS A 310 -20.54 9.43 6.08
CA LYS A 310 -20.35 9.22 4.64
C LYS A 310 -19.84 10.48 3.97
N GLY A 311 -19.15 10.31 2.84
CA GLY A 311 -18.57 11.37 2.01
C GLY A 311 -17.04 11.31 1.96
N PHE A 312 -16.45 12.30 1.30
CA PHE A 312 -15.00 12.43 1.12
C PHE A 312 -14.35 13.20 2.26
N LEU A 313 -13.26 12.63 2.76
CA LEU A 313 -12.27 13.29 3.61
C LEU A 313 -11.05 13.60 2.74
N PRO A 314 -10.84 14.83 2.25
CA PRO A 314 -9.54 15.21 1.72
C PRO A 314 -8.51 15.10 2.85
N LEU A 315 -7.41 14.38 2.62
CA LEU A 315 -6.46 14.05 3.68
C LEU A 315 -5.17 14.84 3.58
N SER A 316 -4.62 15.05 2.38
CA SER A 316 -3.32 15.70 2.19
C SER A 316 -3.43 17.22 2.02
N PRO A 317 -2.38 17.99 2.33
CA PRO A 317 -2.30 19.39 1.97
C PRO A 317 -2.14 19.58 0.44
N LEU A 318 -2.41 20.80 -0.06
CA LEU A 318 -2.45 21.10 -1.52
C LEU A 318 -1.08 21.15 -2.21
N ASP A 319 0.00 21.26 -1.45
CA ASP A 319 1.37 21.39 -1.95
C ASP A 319 2.06 20.05 -2.22
N ARG A 320 1.30 18.94 -2.16
CA ARG A 320 1.80 17.57 -2.36
C ARG A 320 1.82 17.15 -3.83
N LYS A 321 2.55 16.08 -4.13
CA LYS A 321 2.54 15.45 -5.47
C LYS A 321 1.25 14.68 -5.70
N PHE A 322 0.67 14.16 -4.63
CA PHE A 322 -0.60 13.45 -4.63
C PHE A 322 -1.57 14.14 -3.70
N MET A 323 -2.78 14.37 -4.21
CA MET A 323 -3.93 14.66 -3.37
C MET A 323 -4.54 13.34 -2.92
N THR A 324 -4.62 13.12 -1.62
CA THR A 324 -5.19 11.89 -1.08
C THR A 324 -6.56 12.13 -0.47
N PHE A 325 -7.41 11.12 -0.60
CA PHE A 325 -8.78 11.15 -0.09
C PHE A 325 -9.09 9.85 0.66
N PHE A 326 -9.98 9.94 1.63
CA PHE A 326 -10.69 8.79 2.16
C PHE A 326 -12.18 8.96 1.95
N LEU A 327 -12.79 8.08 1.17
CA LEU A 327 -14.22 8.05 0.92
C LEU A 327 -14.87 7.02 1.82
N VAL A 328 -15.94 7.39 2.51
CA VAL A 328 -16.80 6.45 3.24
C VAL A 328 -18.16 6.40 2.56
N GLU A 329 -18.61 5.21 2.17
CA GLU A 329 -19.90 5.03 1.49
C GLU A 329 -20.61 3.73 1.87
N SER A 330 -21.90 3.61 1.58
CA SER A 330 -22.66 2.43 2.00
C SER A 330 -22.38 1.16 1.20
N ASN A 331 -21.94 1.31 -0.06
CA ASN A 331 -21.61 0.19 -0.94
C ASN A 331 -20.72 0.63 -2.10
N ILE A 332 -20.09 -0.35 -2.75
CA ILE A 332 -19.13 -0.16 -3.86
C ILE A 332 -19.71 0.69 -5.00
N LYS A 333 -20.96 0.42 -5.40
CA LYS A 333 -21.59 1.16 -6.50
C LYS A 333 -21.75 2.65 -6.19
N GLN A 334 -22.16 2.98 -4.95
CA GLN A 334 -22.25 4.37 -4.51
C GLN A 334 -20.88 5.03 -4.42
N ALA A 335 -19.87 4.34 -3.89
CA ALA A 335 -18.51 4.86 -3.88
C ALA A 335 -17.99 5.16 -5.30
N GLN A 336 -18.20 4.24 -6.25
CA GLN A 336 -17.81 4.45 -7.63
C GLN A 336 -18.45 5.71 -8.24
N ASN A 337 -19.75 5.90 -8.01
CA ASN A 337 -20.46 7.08 -8.50
C ASN A 337 -19.89 8.37 -7.89
N GLN A 338 -19.65 8.38 -6.58
CA GLN A 338 -19.06 9.52 -5.85
C GLN A 338 -17.65 9.86 -6.37
N ILE A 339 -16.82 8.85 -6.63
CA ILE A 339 -15.47 8.99 -7.21
C ILE A 339 -15.54 9.66 -8.59
N VAL A 340 -16.41 9.15 -9.47
CA VAL A 340 -16.59 9.72 -10.82
C VAL A 340 -17.08 11.16 -10.77
N GLU A 341 -18.07 11.44 -9.93
CA GLU A 341 -18.63 12.77 -9.78
C GLU A 341 -17.58 13.77 -9.26
N LEU A 342 -16.86 13.42 -8.19
CA LEU A 342 -15.84 14.27 -7.62
C LEU A 342 -14.67 14.48 -8.59
N TRP A 343 -14.26 13.43 -9.31
CA TRP A 343 -13.22 13.55 -10.33
C TRP A 343 -13.64 14.54 -11.43
N ASN A 344 -14.87 14.47 -11.92
CA ASN A 344 -15.37 15.41 -12.93
C ASN A 344 -15.39 16.86 -12.44
N LYS A 345 -15.62 17.07 -11.13
CA LYS A 345 -15.56 18.40 -10.50
C LYS A 345 -14.11 18.91 -10.39
N LEU A 346 -13.19 18.09 -9.90
CA LEU A 346 -11.83 18.52 -9.53
C LEU A 346 -10.78 18.38 -10.63
N SER A 347 -10.95 17.47 -11.59
CA SER A 347 -9.96 17.23 -12.64
C SER A 347 -9.88 18.37 -13.65
N LYS A 348 -8.73 18.51 -14.32
CA LYS A 348 -8.60 19.40 -15.47
C LYS A 348 -9.53 18.91 -16.59
N LYS A 349 -10.16 19.86 -17.31
CA LYS A 349 -10.98 19.56 -18.49
C LYS A 349 -10.12 18.70 -19.43
N GLU A 350 -10.61 17.52 -19.82
CA GLU A 350 -9.93 16.48 -20.64
C GLU A 350 -9.21 15.34 -19.90
N SER A 351 -9.09 15.35 -18.57
CA SER A 351 -8.52 14.19 -17.85
C SER A 351 -9.58 13.11 -17.60
N PRO A 352 -9.60 11.97 -18.32
CA PRO A 352 -10.51 10.87 -17.97
C PRO A 352 -10.14 10.34 -16.58
N LEU A 353 -11.13 9.78 -15.86
CA LEU A 353 -10.85 9.06 -14.61
C LEU A 353 -9.95 7.85 -14.93
N PRO A 354 -8.75 7.76 -14.35
CA PRO A 354 -7.89 6.61 -14.59
C PRO A 354 -8.55 5.29 -14.19
N LEU A 355 -8.33 4.24 -14.99
CA LEU A 355 -8.99 2.94 -14.83
C LEU A 355 -8.67 2.28 -13.49
N GLU A 356 -7.52 2.58 -12.89
CA GLU A 356 -7.14 2.12 -11.54
C GLU A 356 -8.06 2.62 -10.42
N PHE A 357 -8.82 3.69 -10.64
CA PHE A 357 -9.78 4.21 -9.67
C PHE A 357 -11.20 3.70 -9.94
N MET A 358 -11.38 2.86 -10.97
CA MET A 358 -12.62 2.13 -11.21
C MET A 358 -12.64 0.89 -10.31
N ILE A 359 -13.63 0.82 -9.44
CA ILE A 359 -13.89 -0.32 -8.57
C ILE A 359 -14.82 -1.27 -9.34
N TYR A 360 -14.23 -2.31 -9.92
CA TYR A 360 -14.96 -3.36 -10.63
C TYR A 360 -15.63 -4.32 -9.64
N PHE A 361 -16.78 -4.85 -10.05
CA PHE A 361 -17.67 -5.71 -9.25
C PHE A 361 -17.82 -7.09 -9.87
#